data_AF-A0A9E2P149-F1
#
_entry.id   AF-A0A9E2P149-F1
#
_cell.length_a   1.000
_cell.length_b   1.000
_cell.length_c   1.000
_cell.angle_alpha   90.00
_cell.angle_beta   90.00
_cell.angle_gamma   90.00
#
_symmetry.space_group_name_H-M   'P 1'
#
loop_
_entity.id
_entity.type
_entity.pdbx_description
1 polymer ?
#
loop_
_entity_poly.entity_id
_entity_poly.type
_entity_poly.pdbx_seq_one_letter_code
_entity_poly.pdbx_strand_id
1 'polypeptide(L)'
;NVTQLMNTGLVYYQHSGKKVSIFTSVDFKKRLDKLIAGAKVMTRDGRVAIIESEKPYLVCGSLTVRATVGIETDVYDCSFFKED
;
A
#
# COMPACT_ATOMS: atom_id res chain seq x y z
N ASN A 1 -15.84 -6.11 26.08
CA ASN A 1 -14.98 -6.35 24.90
C ASN A 1 -13.91 -5.29 24.85
N VAL A 2 -12.72 -5.65 25.32
CA VAL A 2 -11.56 -4.74 25.45
C VAL A 2 -10.88 -4.65 24.08
N THR A 3 -10.97 -3.50 23.44
CA THR A 3 -10.14 -3.18 22.27
C THR A 3 -8.77 -2.76 22.79
N GLN A 4 -7.88 -3.74 22.96
CA GLN A 4 -6.50 -3.49 23.31
C GLN A 4 -5.80 -2.99 22.04
N LEU A 5 -5.45 -1.69 21.97
CA LEU A 5 -4.58 -1.19 20.93
C LEU A 5 -3.21 -1.87 21.10
N MET A 6 -2.96 -2.92 20.31
CA MET A 6 -1.60 -3.43 20.14
C MET A 6 -0.86 -2.35 19.34
N ASN A 7 0.09 -1.70 19.99
CA ASN A 7 0.87 -0.57 19.50
C ASN A 7 1.86 -1.01 18.39
N THR A 8 1.43 -1.87 17.45
CA THR A 8 2.28 -2.63 16.53
C THR A 8 2.04 -2.32 15.05
N GLY A 9 1.14 -1.39 14.70
CA GLY A 9 0.93 -1.04 13.29
C GLY A 9 0.43 -2.24 12.48
N LEU A 10 -0.82 -2.65 12.70
CA LEU A 10 -1.39 -3.81 12.01
C LEU A 10 -1.86 -3.46 10.59
N VAL A 11 -1.27 -4.14 9.60
CA VAL A 11 -1.33 -3.84 8.15
C VAL A 11 -2.54 -4.47 7.44
N TYR A 12 -3.06 -5.60 7.92
CA TYR A 12 -4.26 -6.28 7.39
C TYR A 12 -4.65 -7.47 8.28
N TYR A 13 -5.95 -7.70 8.49
CA TYR A 13 -6.46 -8.90 9.17
C TYR A 13 -7.57 -9.56 8.35
N GLN A 14 -7.41 -10.85 8.05
CA GLN A 14 -8.42 -11.68 7.42
C GLN A 14 -8.73 -12.87 8.32
N HIS A 15 -10.00 -13.00 8.70
CA HIS A 15 -10.51 -14.15 9.43
C HIS A 15 -11.80 -14.62 8.78
N SER A 16 -11.85 -15.91 8.42
CA SER A 16 -13.06 -16.58 7.92
C SER A 16 -13.78 -15.84 6.77
N GLY A 17 -13.02 -15.41 5.75
CA GLY A 17 -13.57 -14.73 4.57
C GLY A 17 -14.03 -13.28 4.77
N LYS A 18 -14.04 -12.78 6.02
CA LYS A 18 -14.32 -11.38 6.33
C LYS A 18 -13.01 -10.58 6.28
N LYS A 19 -12.97 -9.53 5.46
CA LYS A 19 -11.82 -8.62 5.31
C LYS A 19 -12.01 -7.42 6.22
N VAL A 20 -11.04 -7.14 7.09
CA VAL A 20 -10.97 -5.89 7.85
C VAL A 20 -9.67 -5.18 7.46
N SER A 21 -9.82 -4.01 6.84
CA SER A 21 -8.69 -3.13 6.50
C SER A 21 -8.48 -2.15 7.65
N ILE A 22 -7.35 -2.26 8.34
CA ILE A 22 -6.94 -1.37 9.43
C ILE A 22 -5.69 -0.64 8.95
N PHE A 23 -5.68 0.69 9.08
CA PHE A 23 -4.55 1.52 8.67
C PHE A 23 -3.73 1.91 9.89
N THR A 24 -2.41 1.84 9.76
CA THR A 24 -1.44 1.97 10.85
C THR A 24 -1.16 3.42 11.25
N SER A 25 -1.30 4.36 10.30
CA SER A 25 -1.28 5.80 10.56
C SER A 25 -2.11 6.54 9.51
N VAL A 26 -2.53 7.76 9.84
CA VAL A 26 -3.21 8.65 8.88
C VAL A 26 -2.32 8.89 7.66
N ASP A 27 -1.00 8.99 7.85
CA ASP A 27 -0.05 9.26 6.77
C ASP A 27 0.14 8.04 5.86
N PHE A 28 0.14 6.82 6.42
CA PHE A 28 0.13 5.61 5.61
C PHE A 28 -1.17 5.49 4.81
N LYS A 29 -2.32 5.83 5.41
CA LYS A 29 -3.60 5.87 4.69
C LYS A 29 -3.56 6.89 3.53
N LYS A 30 -3.10 8.12 3.78
CA LYS A 30 -2.97 9.15 2.73
C LYS A 30 -2.08 8.68 1.58
N ARG A 31 -0.99 7.98 1.88
CA ARG A 31 -0.13 7.36 0.87
C ARG A 31 -0.88 6.30 0.07
N LEU A 32 -1.59 5.39 0.73
CA LEU A 32 -2.36 4.35 0.03
C LEU A 32 -3.46 4.91 -0.84
N ASP A 33 -4.16 5.96 -0.39
CA ASP A 33 -5.21 6.63 -1.15
C ASP A 33 -4.67 7.29 -2.44
N LYS A 34 -3.35 7.52 -2.54
CA LYS A 34 -2.65 8.00 -3.76
C LYS A 34 -2.20 6.87 -4.70
N LEU A 35 -2.14 5.62 -4.22
CA LEU A 35 -1.68 4.48 -5.02
C LEU A 35 -2.84 3.85 -5.81
N ILE A 36 -3.42 4.65 -6.71
CA ILE A 36 -4.54 4.27 -7.59
C ILE A 36 -4.09 4.30 -9.06
N ALA A 37 -4.76 3.53 -9.92
CA ALA A 37 -4.42 3.44 -11.34
C ALA A 37 -4.29 4.83 -12.01
N GLY A 38 -3.23 4.99 -12.81
CA GLY A 38 -2.87 6.22 -13.49
C GLY A 38 -2.14 7.25 -12.64
N ALA A 39 -2.04 7.07 -11.32
CA ALA A 39 -1.32 7.99 -10.45
C ALA A 39 0.19 7.96 -10.75
N LYS A 40 0.79 9.16 -10.84
CA LYS A 40 2.25 9.34 -10.90
C LYS A 40 2.77 9.57 -9.50
N VAL A 41 3.57 8.65 -8.99
CA VAL A 41 4.14 8.71 -7.63
C VAL A 41 5.65 8.60 -7.68
N MET A 42 6.32 9.12 -6.65
CA MET A 42 7.78 9.04 -6.55
C MET A 42 8.18 7.80 -5.74
N THR A 43 9.07 6.99 -6.30
CA THR A 43 9.74 5.90 -5.59
C THR A 43 10.74 6.46 -4.57
N ARG A 44 11.11 5.67 -3.56
CA ARG A 44 12.10 6.09 -2.55
C ARG A 44 13.45 6.48 -3.15
N ASP A 45 13.85 5.82 -4.24
CA ASP A 45 15.08 6.12 -4.97
C ASP A 45 14.96 7.29 -5.96
N GLY A 46 13.82 8.00 -6.00
CA GLY A 46 13.66 9.24 -6.73
C GLY A 46 13.21 9.09 -8.18
N ARG A 47 12.70 7.93 -8.58
CA ARG A 47 12.13 7.68 -9.91
C ARG A 47 10.62 7.93 -9.90
N VAL A 48 10.07 8.27 -11.06
CA VAL A 48 8.62 8.37 -11.25
C VAL A 48 8.09 6.97 -11.58
N ALA A 49 7.06 6.56 -10.86
CA ALA A 49 6.29 5.35 -11.12
C ALA A 49 4.86 5.72 -11.54
N ILE A 50 4.30 4.94 -12.46
CA ILE A 50 2.88 5.01 -12.84
C ILE A 50 2.18 3.80 -12.22
N ILE A 51 1.18 4.02 -11.39
CA ILE A 51 0.42 2.92 -10.79
C ILE A 51 -0.53 2.34 -11.83
N GLU A 52 -0.54 1.01 -11.96
CA GLU A 52 -1.37 0.28 -12.93
C GLU A 52 -2.56 -0.42 -12.26
N SER A 53 -2.41 -0.82 -10.98
CA SER A 53 -3.49 -1.47 -10.24
C SER A 53 -4.53 -0.47 -9.74
N GLU A 54 -5.82 -0.81 -9.84
CA GLU A 54 -6.93 0.03 -9.37
C GLU A 54 -6.82 0.41 -7.88
N LYS A 55 -6.30 -0.50 -7.06
CA LYS A 55 -6.10 -0.32 -5.62
C LYS A 55 -4.97 -1.22 -5.09
N PRO A 56 -4.41 -0.89 -3.92
CA PRO A 56 -3.49 -1.77 -3.21
C PRO A 56 -4.10 -3.15 -2.90
N TYR A 57 -3.29 -4.20 -3.03
CA TYR A 57 -3.67 -5.59 -2.80
C TYR A 57 -2.56 -6.37 -2.11
N LEU A 58 -2.90 -7.49 -1.48
CA LEU A 58 -1.92 -8.27 -0.71
C LEU A 58 -1.22 -9.30 -1.57
N VAL A 59 0.10 -9.37 -1.40
CA VAL A 59 0.95 -10.43 -1.92
C VAL A 59 1.82 -10.91 -0.78
N CYS A 60 1.73 -12.19 -0.43
CA CYS A 60 2.56 -12.83 0.60
C CYS A 60 2.59 -12.09 1.97
N GLY A 61 1.48 -11.43 2.34
CA GLY A 61 1.38 -10.68 3.61
C GLY A 61 1.80 -9.20 3.53
N SER A 62 2.35 -8.75 2.40
CA SER A 62 2.66 -7.34 2.16
C SER A 62 1.55 -6.67 1.34
N LEU A 63 1.29 -5.39 1.63
CA LEU A 63 0.39 -4.56 0.83
C LEU A 63 1.17 -3.97 -0.35
N THR A 64 0.72 -4.28 -1.56
CA THR A 64 1.44 -4.06 -2.82
C THR A 64 0.56 -3.37 -3.86
N VAL A 65 1.20 -2.82 -4.89
CA VAL A 65 0.56 -2.34 -6.11
C VAL A 65 1.36 -2.78 -7.32
N ARG A 66 0.69 -2.88 -8.47
CA ARG A 66 1.40 -3.00 -9.76
C ARG A 66 1.73 -1.60 -10.23
N ALA A 67 2.98 -1.37 -10.61
CA ALA A 67 3.43 -0.07 -11.10
C ALA A 67 4.46 -0.22 -12.22
N THR A 68 4.54 0.78 -13.07
CA THR A 68 5.56 0.90 -14.12
C THR A 68 6.60 1.93 -13.70
N VAL A 69 7.86 1.53 -13.56
CA VAL A 69 9.00 2.40 -13.24
C VAL A 69 9.95 2.41 -14.43
N GLY A 70 10.01 3.52 -15.15
CA GLY A 70 10.74 3.57 -16.43
C GLY A 70 10.05 2.68 -17.47
N ILE A 71 10.70 1.60 -17.89
CA ILE A 71 10.16 0.62 -18.85
C ILE A 71 9.71 -0.69 -18.21
N GLU A 72 9.92 -0.85 -16.90
CA GLU A 72 9.65 -2.10 -16.19
C GLU A 72 8.35 -2.00 -15.40
N THR A 73 7.48 -2.98 -15.59
CA THR A 73 6.23 -3.12 -14.83
C THR A 73 6.32 -4.32 -13.90
N ASP A 74 6.22 -4.08 -12.59
CA ASP A 74 6.29 -5.13 -11.57
C ASP A 74 5.35 -4.83 -10.39
N VAL A 75 5.33 -5.74 -9.42
CA VAL A 75 4.66 -5.61 -8.14
C VAL A 75 5.61 -4.99 -7.14
N TYR A 76 5.20 -3.86 -6.57
CA TYR A 76 5.97 -3.12 -5.58
C TYR A 76 5.23 -3.07 -4.26
N ASP A 77 5.96 -3.20 -3.15
CA ASP A 77 5.43 -2.89 -1.83
C ASP A 77 5.00 -1.42 -1.79
N CYS A 78 3.85 -1.13 -1.18
CA CYS A 78 3.37 0.25 -1.03
C CYS A 78 4.35 1.12 -0.24
N SER A 79 5.21 0.50 0.58
CA SER A 79 6.27 1.17 1.32
C SER A 79 7.41 1.66 0.43
N PHE A 80 7.57 1.14 -0.80
CA PHE A 80 8.59 1.54 -1.77
C PHE A 80 8.41 2.97 -2.28
N PHE A 81 7.21 3.52 -2.18
CA PHE A 81 6.88 4.89 -2.60
C PHE A 81 7.05 5.88 -1.45
N LYS A 82 7.46 7.11 -1.79
CA LYS A 82 7.62 8.21 -0.84
C LYS A 82 6.26 8.64 -0.28
N GLU A 83 6.29 9.17 0.92
CA GLU A 83 5.22 10.02 1.43
C GLU A 83 5.50 11.42 0.89
N ASP A 84 4.56 12.02 0.15
CA ASP A 84 4.63 13.46 -0.16
C ASP A 84 4.28 14.28 1.08
#